data_AF-A0A1V1PIB4-F1
#
_entry.id   AF-A0A1V1PIB4-F1
#
_cell.length_a   1.000
_cell.length_b   1.000
_cell.length_c   1.000
_cell.angle_alpha   90.00
_cell.angle_beta   90.00
_cell.angle_gamma   90.00
#
_symmetry.space_group_name_H-M   'P 1'
#
loop_
_entity.id
_entity.type
_entity.pdbx_description
1 polymer ?
#
loop_
_entity_poly.entity_id
_entity_poly.type
_entity_poly.pdbx_seq_one_letter_code
_entity_poly.pdbx_strand_id
1 'polypeptide(L)'
;MVKLADRLHNLTTLNSLPQPKRQQIARETLDIYAPIAAILNIMPLRELLFEKALAYIFPKNTRRIRNTLKNDLYLDEVQTIQKTLEQAFKKESMNVTIQARPKSMESFYNPVKKNPFNQ
;
A
#
# COMPACT_ATOMS: atom_id res chain seq x y z
N MET A 1 -12.40 13.91 -7.79
CA MET A 1 -12.33 13.41 -6.40
C MET A 1 -13.49 12.47 -6.04
N VAL A 2 -14.76 12.87 -6.21
CA VAL A 2 -15.94 12.09 -5.78
C VAL A 2 -15.92 10.61 -6.23
N LYS A 3 -15.65 10.32 -7.51
CA LYS A 3 -15.64 8.93 -8.03
C LYS A 3 -14.58 8.00 -7.46
N LEU A 4 -13.42 8.52 -7.03
CA LEU A 4 -12.36 7.68 -6.43
C LEU A 4 -12.70 7.34 -4.98
N ALA A 5 -13.24 8.31 -4.24
CA ALA A 5 -13.75 8.09 -2.89
C ALA A 5 -14.90 7.07 -2.90
N ASP A 6 -15.81 7.21 -3.86
CA ASP A 6 -16.92 6.29 -4.05
C ASP A 6 -16.43 4.88 -4.42
N ARG A 7 -15.41 4.77 -5.28
CA ARG A 7 -14.77 3.48 -5.57
C ARG A 7 -14.13 2.86 -4.34
N LEU A 8 -13.44 3.64 -3.50
CA LEU A 8 -12.87 3.16 -2.26
C LEU A 8 -13.96 2.63 -1.31
N HIS A 9 -15.08 3.35 -1.20
CA HIS A 9 -16.24 2.90 -0.43
C HIS A 9 -16.80 1.59 -0.99
N ASN A 10 -16.99 1.47 -2.30
CA ASN A 10 -17.45 0.23 -2.94
C ASN A 10 -16.55 -0.96 -2.59
N LEU A 11 -15.22 -0.77 -2.59
CA LEU A 11 -14.27 -1.80 -2.17
C LEU A 11 -14.40 -2.18 -0.68
N THR A 12 -14.95 -1.34 0.18
CA THR A 12 -15.22 -1.71 1.58
C THR A 12 -16.48 -2.57 1.74
N THR A 13 -17.42 -2.48 0.80
CA THR A 13 -18.75 -3.11 0.88
C THR A 13 -18.98 -4.21 -0.14
N LEU A 14 -17.95 -4.60 -0.91
CA LEU A 14 -18.03 -5.65 -1.93
C LEU A 14 -18.53 -7.01 -1.43
N ASN A 15 -18.48 -7.27 -0.12
CA ASN A 15 -18.77 -8.58 0.45
C ASN A 15 -20.20 -9.09 0.17
N SER A 16 -21.15 -8.19 -0.09
CA SER A 16 -22.54 -8.52 -0.46
C SER A 16 -22.70 -9.08 -1.88
N LEU A 17 -21.68 -8.93 -2.73
CA LEU A 17 -21.71 -9.37 -4.13
C LEU A 17 -21.12 -10.77 -4.30
N PRO A 18 -21.57 -11.53 -5.31
CA PRO A 18 -20.98 -12.82 -5.65
C PRO A 18 -19.52 -12.67 -6.07
N GLN A 19 -18.72 -13.71 -5.80
CA GLN A 19 -17.26 -13.69 -6.01
C GLN A 19 -16.80 -13.18 -7.39
N PRO A 20 -17.39 -13.59 -8.52
CA PRO A 20 -16.96 -13.10 -9.83
C PRO A 20 -17.06 -11.58 -9.94
N LYS A 21 -18.16 -11.00 -9.42
CA LYS A 21 -18.41 -9.56 -9.47
C LYS A 21 -17.46 -8.79 -8.55
N ARG A 22 -17.13 -9.34 -7.37
CA ARG A 22 -16.10 -8.78 -6.47
C ARG A 22 -14.74 -8.71 -7.15
N GLN A 23 -14.33 -9.80 -7.81
CA GLN A 23 -13.04 -9.86 -8.51
C GLN A 23 -12.99 -8.93 -9.72
N GLN A 24 -14.09 -8.80 -10.48
CA GLN A 24 -14.19 -7.86 -11.59
C GLN A 24 -13.98 -6.42 -11.11
N ILE A 25 -14.68 -5.99 -10.06
CA ILE A 25 -14.56 -4.63 -9.50
C ILE A 25 -13.15 -4.38 -8.95
N ALA A 26 -12.56 -5.37 -8.29
CA ALA A 26 -11.20 -5.27 -7.78
C ALA A 26 -10.17 -5.12 -8.93
N ARG A 27 -10.32 -5.87 -10.02
CA ARG A 27 -9.44 -5.74 -11.21
C ARG A 27 -9.59 -4.37 -11.87
N GLU A 28 -10.83 -3.91 -12.08
CA GLU A 28 -11.12 -2.56 -12.59
C GLU A 28 -10.44 -1.49 -11.72
N THR A 29 -10.45 -1.68 -10.39
CA THR A 29 -9.78 -0.78 -9.46
C THR A 29 -8.27 -0.73 -9.70
N LEU A 30 -7.60 -1.87 -9.83
CA LEU A 30 -6.16 -1.92 -10.06
C LEU A 30 -5.76 -1.38 -11.42
N ASP A 31 -6.53 -1.67 -12.46
CA ASP A 31 -6.19 -1.34 -13.84
C ASP A 31 -6.56 0.12 -14.20
N ILE A 32 -7.54 0.70 -13.52
CA ILE A 32 -8.08 2.03 -13.87
C ILE A 32 -7.99 3.01 -12.69
N TYR A 33 -8.60 2.70 -11.56
CA TYR A 33 -8.78 3.70 -10.48
C TYR A 33 -7.50 3.99 -9.69
N ALA A 34 -6.69 2.98 -9.39
CA ALA A 34 -5.42 3.17 -8.70
C ALA A 34 -4.42 3.99 -9.56
N PRO A 35 -4.24 3.72 -10.87
CA PRO A 35 -3.47 4.59 -11.76
C PRO A 35 -3.97 6.03 -11.80
N ILE A 36 -5.29 6.25 -11.86
CA ILE A 36 -5.86 7.61 -11.82
C ILE A 36 -5.50 8.32 -10.51
N ALA A 37 -5.60 7.64 -9.36
CA ALA A 37 -5.20 8.20 -8.08
C ALA A 37 -3.69 8.56 -8.05
N ALA A 38 -2.85 7.76 -8.70
CA ALA A 38 -1.43 8.05 -8.87
C ALA A 38 -1.18 9.28 -9.76
N ILE A 39 -1.88 9.40 -10.89
CA ILE A 39 -1.78 10.55 -11.80
C ILE A 39 -2.18 11.86 -11.09
N LEU A 40 -3.20 11.80 -10.25
CA LEU A 40 -3.64 12.94 -9.43
C LEU A 40 -2.73 13.20 -8.22
N ASN A 41 -1.66 12.43 -8.06
CA ASN A 41 -0.69 12.51 -6.97
C ASN A 41 -1.30 12.28 -5.57
N ILE A 42 -2.39 11.51 -5.50
CA ILE A 42 -3.07 11.15 -4.24
C ILE A 42 -2.59 9.76 -3.80
N MET A 43 -1.31 9.70 -3.42
CA MET A 43 -0.64 8.44 -3.07
C MET A 43 -1.34 7.65 -1.96
N PRO A 44 -1.86 8.26 -0.86
CA PRO A 44 -2.57 7.49 0.17
C PRO A 44 -3.84 6.81 -0.36
N LEU A 45 -4.57 7.48 -1.26
CA LEU A 45 -5.79 6.92 -1.86
C LEU A 45 -5.45 5.78 -2.81
N ARG A 46 -4.42 5.95 -3.62
CA ARG A 46 -3.88 4.88 -4.47
C ARG A 46 -3.52 3.65 -3.63
N GLU A 47 -2.74 3.82 -2.57
CA GLU A 47 -2.32 2.72 -1.68
C GLU A 47 -3.52 1.98 -1.08
N LEU A 48 -4.54 2.72 -0.60
CA LEU A 48 -5.77 2.15 -0.06
C LEU A 48 -6.61 1.38 -1.10
N LEU A 49 -6.77 1.94 -2.30
CA LEU A 49 -7.46 1.27 -3.41
C LEU A 49 -6.75 -0.04 -3.78
N PHE A 50 -5.42 0.01 -3.83
CA PHE A 50 -4.59 -1.12 -4.20
C PHE A 50 -4.65 -2.25 -3.16
N GLU A 51 -4.48 -1.93 -1.87
CA GLU A 51 -4.54 -2.91 -0.79
C GLU A 51 -5.91 -3.61 -0.73
N LYS A 52 -7.01 -2.85 -0.85
CA LYS A 52 -8.35 -3.42 -0.82
C LYS A 52 -8.63 -4.28 -2.04
N ALA A 53 -8.26 -3.82 -3.23
CA ALA A 53 -8.46 -4.61 -4.45
C ALA A 53 -7.66 -5.93 -4.42
N LEU A 54 -6.40 -5.89 -3.98
CA LEU A 54 -5.60 -7.11 -3.82
C LEU A 54 -6.18 -8.09 -2.81
N ALA A 55 -6.84 -7.61 -1.75
CA ALA A 55 -7.52 -8.48 -0.80
C ALA A 55 -8.63 -9.33 -1.45
N TYR A 56 -9.28 -8.83 -2.52
CA TYR A 56 -10.30 -9.57 -3.26
C TYR A 56 -9.74 -10.48 -4.36
N ILE A 57 -8.60 -10.11 -4.96
CA ILE A 57 -7.99 -10.91 -6.05
C ILE A 57 -7.08 -12.00 -5.47
N PHE A 58 -6.26 -11.67 -4.47
CA PHE A 58 -5.27 -12.56 -3.87
C PHE A 58 -5.32 -12.50 -2.33
N PRO A 59 -6.38 -13.05 -1.69
CA PRO A 59 -6.61 -12.89 -0.25
C PRO A 59 -5.50 -13.49 0.62
N LYS A 60 -5.02 -14.71 0.29
CA LYS A 60 -3.95 -15.39 1.05
C LYS A 60 -2.64 -14.59 1.02
N ASN A 61 -2.30 -14.09 -0.15
CA ASN A 61 -1.09 -13.35 -0.46
C ASN A 61 -1.10 -11.97 0.21
N THR A 62 -2.22 -11.25 0.10
CA THR A 62 -2.47 -9.99 0.79
C THR A 62 -2.31 -10.13 2.29
N ARG A 63 -2.89 -11.18 2.90
CA ARG A 63 -2.74 -11.44 4.34
C ARG A 63 -1.28 -11.70 4.74
N ARG A 64 -0.53 -12.46 3.93
CA ARG A 64 0.90 -12.72 4.18
C ARG A 64 1.71 -11.43 4.14
N ILE A 65 1.59 -10.63 3.08
CA ILE A 65 2.35 -9.40 2.91
C ILE A 65 2.02 -8.39 4.01
N ARG A 66 0.73 -8.25 4.39
CA ARG A 66 0.33 -7.37 5.49
C ARG A 66 1.00 -7.74 6.81
N ASN A 67 1.19 -9.03 7.07
CA ASN A 67 1.88 -9.49 8.28
C ASN A 67 3.38 -9.18 8.22
N THR A 68 4.02 -9.31 7.05
CA THR A 68 5.42 -8.92 6.85
C THR A 68 5.60 -7.41 7.07
N LEU A 69 4.78 -6.59 6.41
CA LEU A 69 4.84 -5.13 6.48
C LEU A 69 4.62 -4.56 7.89
N LYS A 70 3.81 -5.23 8.71
CA LYS A 70 3.62 -4.82 10.11
C LYS A 70 4.90 -4.89 10.93
N ASN A 71 5.83 -5.78 10.57
CA ASN A 71 7.05 -6.01 11.32
C ASN A 71 8.22 -5.15 10.81
N ASP A 72 8.20 -4.72 9.54
CA ASP A 72 9.28 -3.96 8.91
C ASP A 72 9.62 -2.64 9.64
N LEU A 73 8.63 -1.96 10.22
CA LEU A 73 8.84 -0.70 10.95
C LEU A 73 9.47 -0.88 12.33
N TYR A 74 9.39 -2.08 12.90
CA TYR A 74 9.90 -2.38 14.24
C TYR A 74 11.24 -3.12 14.18
N LEU A 75 11.85 -3.26 13.01
CA LEU A 75 13.18 -3.82 12.87
C LEU A 75 14.18 -2.93 13.61
N ASP A 76 14.99 -3.53 14.47
CA ASP A 76 16.00 -2.84 15.28
C ASP A 76 16.97 -2.04 14.41
N GLU A 77 17.25 -2.52 13.20
CA GLU A 77 18.08 -1.85 12.20
C GLU A 77 17.50 -0.47 11.81
N VAL A 78 16.19 -0.39 11.55
CA VAL A 78 15.51 0.85 11.16
C VAL A 78 15.57 1.85 12.31
N GLN A 79 15.30 1.40 13.54
CA GLN A 79 15.37 2.26 14.72
C GLN A 79 16.80 2.75 15.00
N THR A 80 17.80 1.88 14.79
CA THR A 80 19.22 2.21 14.98
C THR A 80 19.68 3.24 13.96
N ILE A 81 19.31 3.08 12.69
CA ILE A 81 19.58 4.05 11.63
C ILE A 81 18.93 5.39 11.95
N GLN A 82 17.66 5.40 12.34
CA GLN A 82 16.96 6.62 12.72
C GLN A 82 17.67 7.36 13.85
N LYS A 83 18.01 6.66 14.95
CA LYS A 83 18.74 7.27 16.07
C LYS A 83 20.12 7.79 15.67
N THR A 84 20.84 7.05 14.84
CA THR A 84 22.18 7.45 14.37
C THR A 84 22.11 8.73 13.53
N LEU A 85 21.13 8.82 12.64
CA LEU A 85 20.89 10.02 11.84
C LEU A 85 20.47 11.20 12.73
N GLU A 86 19.53 11.02 13.65
CA GLU A 86 19.10 12.05 14.59
C GLU A 86 20.29 12.61 15.40
N GLN A 87 21.18 11.73 15.87
CA GLN A 87 22.40 12.14 16.57
C GLN A 87 23.39 12.89 15.67
N ALA A 88 23.56 12.46 14.42
CA ALA A 88 24.45 13.12 13.47
C ALA A 88 23.97 14.55 13.15
N PHE A 89 22.68 14.74 12.88
CA PHE A 89 22.12 16.07 12.61
C PHE A 89 22.08 16.98 13.84
N LYS A 90 21.92 16.40 15.04
CA LYS A 90 21.99 17.15 16.30
C LYS A 90 23.39 17.71 16.56
N LYS A 91 24.46 16.99 16.19
CA LYS A 91 25.85 17.48 16.30
C LYS A 91 26.11 18.70 15.43
N GLU A 92 25.51 18.73 14.24
CA GLU A 92 25.59 19.85 13.30
C GLU A 92 24.58 20.98 13.60
N SER A 93 23.88 20.93 14.74
CA SER A 93 22.86 21.91 15.15
C SER A 93 21.72 22.10 14.13
N MET A 94 21.40 21.07 13.34
CA MET A 94 20.33 21.09 12.35
C MET A 94 19.03 20.52 12.93
N ASN A 95 17.93 21.26 12.80
CA ASN A 95 16.60 20.78 13.14
C ASN A 95 16.01 19.99 11.97
N VAL A 96 16.03 18.66 12.08
CA VAL A 96 15.47 17.74 11.08
C VAL A 96 14.39 16.85 11.68
N THR A 97 13.41 16.46 10.87
CA THR A 97 12.41 15.45 11.22
C THR A 97 12.68 14.19 10.40
N ILE A 98 13.06 13.10 11.07
CA ILE A 98 13.31 11.81 10.44
C ILE A 98 12.10 10.91 10.71
N GLN A 99 11.56 10.32 9.65
CA GLN A 99 10.42 9.41 9.75
C GLN A 99 10.72 8.14 8.95
N ALA A 100 10.62 6.99 9.62
CA ALA A 100 10.65 5.70 8.94
C ALA A 100 9.35 5.54 8.12
N ARG A 101 9.49 5.21 6.84
CA ARG A 101 8.35 4.94 5.96
C ARG A 101 8.24 3.43 5.69
N PRO A 102 7.10 2.79 5.99
CA PRO A 102 6.90 1.39 5.65
C PRO A 102 6.86 1.23 4.13
N LYS A 103 7.31 0.07 3.64
CA LYS A 103 7.04 -0.30 2.25
C LYS A 103 5.53 -0.42 2.04
N SER A 104 5.06 0.05 0.89
CA SER A 104 3.65 -0.14 0.51
C SER A 104 3.42 -1.55 -0.01
N MET A 105 2.18 -2.05 0.09
CA MET A 105 1.83 -3.36 -0.46
C MET A 105 1.98 -3.42 -1.98
N GLU A 106 1.95 -2.26 -2.65
CA GLU A 106 2.20 -2.14 -4.08
C GLU A 106 3.59 -2.62 -4.48
N SER A 107 4.62 -2.37 -3.65
CA SER A 107 5.99 -2.76 -3.94
C SER A 107 6.18 -4.27 -4.10
N PHE A 108 5.21 -5.07 -3.67
CA PHE A 108 5.20 -6.53 -3.82
C PHE A 108 4.42 -7.00 -5.06
N TYR A 109 3.60 -6.14 -5.67
CA TYR A 109 2.80 -6.49 -6.83
C TYR A 109 3.51 -6.12 -8.13
N ASN A 110 3.69 -7.11 -9.01
CA ASN A 110 4.18 -6.86 -10.36
C ASN A 110 2.99 -6.70 -11.33
N PRO A 111 2.71 -5.49 -11.86
CA PRO A 111 1.59 -5.25 -12.75
C PRO A 111 1.73 -5.96 -14.10
N VAL A 112 2.96 -6.22 -14.58
CA VAL A 112 3.23 -6.88 -15.86
C VAL A 112 2.96 -8.38 -15.78
N LYS A 113 3.38 -9.02 -14.68
CA LYS A 113 3.18 -10.46 -14.49
C LYS A 113 1.78 -10.79 -13.93
N LYS A 114 0.99 -9.79 -13.51
CA LYS A 114 -0.24 -9.96 -12.71
C LYS A 114 -0.08 -10.97 -11.58
N ASN A 115 1.15 -11.06 -11.05
CA ASN A 115 1.57 -12.07 -10.10
C ASN A 115 2.16 -11.33 -8.88
N PRO A 116 1.76 -11.67 -7.64
CA PRO A 116 2.10 -10.83 -6.49
C PRO A 116 3.48 -11.13 -5.89
N PHE A 117 4.35 -11.88 -6.58
CA PHE A 117 5.64 -12.31 -6.00
C PHE A 117 6.75 -12.34 -7.05
N ASN A 118 7.80 -11.56 -6.81
CA ASN A 118 9.14 -11.92 -7.24
C ASN A 118 9.58 -13.08 -6.32
N GLN A 119 9.37 -14.31 -6.77
CA GLN A 119 10.28 -15.42 -6.50
C GLN A 119 11.04 -15.68 -7.79
#